data_AF-A0A7J2SRL1-F1
#
_entry.id   AF-A0A7J2SRL1-F1
#
_cell.length_a   1.000
_cell.length_b   1.000
_cell.length_c   1.000
_cell.angle_alpha   90.00
_cell.angle_beta   90.00
_cell.angle_gamma   90.00
#
_symmetry.space_group_name_H-M   'P 1'
#
loop_
_entity.id
_entity.type
_entity.pdbx_description
1 polymer ?
#
loop_
_entity_poly.entity_id
_entity_poly.type
_entity_poly.pdbx_seq_one_letter_code
_entity_poly.pdbx_strand_id
1 'polypeptide(L)'
;MKTPEEYKESLRKMKPNIYKFGELIEDVTTHPATKRTVEGHAQIFEASLKPEYRSILTTISHLTGERVSRYLSIIGSADDMIANVRMKRLMFNLTGTCTGGRCAGFNAINAMWATTYDMDQELGTDYHKRLQQWLKNAQRNDITLAGALTDPKGDRSKSPSQQNDPDMNLHIIEEREDGIVVRGAKVMICGVAAANEIFVMPGTGYKEDDKDYAVSFVIPRDIENLTIVETTRPSDRREFEEGFDIPVDSGGITQAYLLFEDVFIPRERVFMCGEYQYTTEAVMNFIAPYRAAIGGCVAGQG
;
A
#
# COMPACT_ATOMS: atom_id res chain seq x y z
N MET A 1 -6.13 -16.46 -9.29
CA MET A 1 -4.80 -16.28 -8.69
C MET A 1 -3.82 -16.13 -9.82
N LYS A 2 -3.00 -15.08 -9.81
CA LYS A 2 -2.00 -14.82 -10.84
C LYS A 2 -0.77 -15.71 -10.67
N THR A 3 -0.09 -16.03 -11.76
CA THR A 3 1.28 -16.54 -11.76
C THR A 3 2.28 -15.40 -11.50
N PRO A 4 3.53 -15.70 -11.10
CA PRO A 4 4.59 -14.71 -11.01
C PRO A 4 4.77 -13.90 -12.31
N GLU A 5 4.71 -14.57 -13.46
CA GLU A 5 4.85 -13.96 -14.78
C GLU A 5 3.69 -13.02 -15.11
N GLU A 6 2.45 -13.43 -14.82
CA GLU A 6 1.27 -12.55 -14.99
C GLU A 6 1.34 -11.33 -14.08
N TYR A 7 1.87 -11.47 -12.87
CA TYR A 7 2.12 -10.36 -11.96
C TYR A 7 3.18 -9.40 -12.54
N LYS A 8 4.36 -9.89 -12.93
CA LYS A 8 5.41 -9.06 -13.53
C LYS A 8 4.92 -8.35 -14.80
N GLU A 9 4.19 -9.07 -15.64
CA GLU A 9 3.59 -8.49 -16.85
C GLU A 9 2.60 -7.37 -16.54
N SER A 10 1.83 -7.49 -15.47
CA SER A 10 0.96 -6.39 -15.02
C SER A 10 1.71 -5.14 -14.57
N LEU A 11 2.96 -5.26 -14.12
CA LEU A 11 3.81 -4.11 -13.78
C LEU A 11 4.46 -3.49 -15.02
N ARG A 12 4.86 -4.29 -16.01
CA ARG A 12 5.45 -3.80 -17.28
C ARG A 12 4.48 -2.97 -18.12
N LYS A 13 3.17 -3.23 -17.98
CA LYS A 13 2.12 -2.48 -18.67
C LYS A 13 1.84 -1.10 -18.08
N MET A 14 2.39 -0.80 -16.91
CA MET A 14 2.21 0.48 -16.23
C MET A 14 3.13 1.53 -16.84
N LYS A 15 2.69 2.79 -16.86
CA LYS A 15 3.53 3.89 -17.31
C LYS A 15 4.71 4.11 -16.34
N PRO A 16 5.91 4.42 -16.85
CA PRO A 16 7.04 4.79 -16.01
C PRO A 16 6.77 6.08 -15.24
N ASN A 17 6.97 6.05 -13.93
CA ASN A 17 6.89 7.24 -13.06
C ASN A 17 7.77 7.14 -11.81
N ILE A 18 8.68 6.16 -11.77
CA ILE A 18 9.59 5.92 -10.66
C ILE A 18 10.98 6.41 -11.03
N TYR A 19 11.61 7.19 -10.14
CA TYR A 19 12.93 7.74 -10.33
C TYR A 19 13.90 7.24 -9.26
N LYS A 20 15.17 7.04 -9.65
CA LYS A 20 16.26 6.74 -8.75
C LYS A 20 17.53 7.41 -9.26
N PHE A 21 18.27 8.08 -8.37
CA PHE A 21 19.49 8.81 -8.73
C PHE A 21 19.32 9.85 -9.87
N GLY A 22 18.13 10.45 -9.97
CA GLY A 22 17.81 11.43 -11.01
C GLY A 22 17.40 10.84 -12.36
N GLU A 23 17.33 9.51 -12.48
CA GLU A 23 16.96 8.83 -13.72
C GLU A 23 15.60 8.16 -13.59
N LEU A 24 14.82 8.20 -14.68
CA LEU A 24 13.54 7.50 -14.80
C LEU A 24 13.79 5.99 -14.97
N ILE A 25 13.08 5.20 -14.17
CA ILE A 25 13.05 3.74 -14.29
C ILE A 25 11.96 3.37 -15.29
N GLU A 26 12.35 3.05 -16.52
CA GLU A 26 11.46 2.63 -17.61
C GLU A 26 10.75 1.29 -17.31
N ASP A 27 11.46 0.33 -16.71
CA ASP A 27 10.90 -0.97 -16.35
C ASP A 27 11.35 -1.42 -14.97
N VAL A 28 10.40 -1.36 -14.02
CA VAL A 28 10.62 -1.75 -12.62
C VAL A 28 11.00 -3.23 -12.46
N THR A 29 10.63 -4.08 -13.43
CA THR A 29 10.85 -5.53 -13.37
C THR A 29 12.27 -5.93 -13.74
N THR A 30 13.01 -5.06 -14.44
CA THR A 30 14.37 -5.35 -14.94
C THR A 30 15.42 -4.39 -14.38
N HIS A 31 15.04 -3.17 -13.99
CA HIS A 31 15.99 -2.18 -13.50
C HIS A 31 16.68 -2.63 -12.20
N PRO A 32 18.03 -2.51 -12.09
CA PRO A 32 18.79 -3.02 -10.94
C PRO A 32 18.28 -2.57 -9.58
N ALA A 33 17.83 -1.31 -9.46
CA ALA A 33 17.35 -0.74 -8.20
C ALA A 33 16.03 -1.33 -7.67
N THR A 34 15.22 -1.93 -8.56
CA THR A 34 13.83 -2.34 -8.25
C THR A 34 13.56 -3.81 -8.53
N LYS A 35 14.28 -4.45 -9.47
CA LYS A 35 14.02 -5.82 -9.92
C LYS A 35 13.94 -6.81 -8.77
N ARG A 36 14.84 -6.69 -7.79
CA ARG A 36 14.91 -7.58 -6.62
C ARG A 36 13.68 -7.47 -5.71
N THR A 37 13.14 -6.26 -5.57
CA THR A 37 11.88 -6.03 -4.85
C THR A 37 10.69 -6.61 -5.60
N VAL A 38 10.65 -6.48 -6.93
CA VAL A 38 9.63 -7.13 -7.76
C VAL A 38 9.73 -8.66 -7.65
N GLU A 39 10.92 -9.23 -7.76
CA GLU A 39 11.15 -10.67 -7.60
C GLU A 39 10.73 -11.19 -6.22
N GLY A 40 11.05 -10.47 -5.15
CA GLY A 40 10.61 -10.82 -3.80
C GLY A 40 9.09 -10.87 -3.65
N HIS A 41 8.36 -9.96 -4.31
CA HIS A 41 6.90 -9.99 -4.32
C HIS A 41 6.35 -11.07 -5.25
N ALA A 42 7.04 -11.38 -6.35
CA ALA A 42 6.68 -12.46 -7.26
C ALA A 42 6.63 -13.84 -6.57
N GLN A 43 7.51 -14.06 -5.58
CA GLN A 43 7.47 -15.27 -4.74
C GLN A 43 6.15 -15.44 -3.97
N ILE A 44 5.43 -14.37 -3.65
CA ILE A 44 4.10 -14.47 -3.01
C ILE A 44 3.11 -15.16 -3.95
N PHE A 45 3.15 -14.80 -5.23
CA PHE A 45 2.28 -15.38 -6.26
C PHE A 45 2.63 -16.85 -6.49
N GLU A 46 3.93 -17.15 -6.62
CA GLU A 46 4.40 -18.53 -6.76
C GLU A 46 3.96 -19.40 -5.57
N ALA A 47 4.22 -18.93 -4.34
CA ALA A 47 3.87 -19.64 -3.13
C ALA A 47 2.34 -19.82 -2.98
N SER A 48 1.53 -18.86 -3.45
CA SER A 48 0.06 -18.97 -3.39
C SER A 48 -0.50 -20.09 -4.27
N LEU A 49 0.26 -20.55 -5.27
CA LEU A 49 -0.11 -21.67 -6.13
C LEU A 49 0.32 -23.04 -5.57
N LYS A 50 1.25 -23.06 -4.60
CA LYS A 50 1.75 -24.29 -3.98
C LYS A 50 0.72 -24.87 -3.00
N PRO A 51 0.34 -26.16 -3.14
CA PRO A 51 -0.67 -26.79 -2.27
C PRO A 51 -0.38 -26.66 -0.77
N GLU A 52 0.89 -26.76 -0.37
CA GLU A 52 1.35 -26.69 1.01
C GLU A 52 1.18 -25.31 1.66
N TYR A 53 1.13 -24.23 0.87
CA TYR A 53 0.99 -22.85 1.37
C TYR A 53 -0.39 -22.25 1.10
N ARG A 54 -1.22 -22.95 0.31
CA ARG A 54 -2.51 -22.43 -0.18
C ARG A 54 -3.44 -21.95 0.92
N SER A 55 -3.56 -22.67 2.03
CA SER A 55 -4.44 -22.29 3.15
C SER A 55 -3.94 -21.06 3.91
N ILE A 56 -2.64 -20.80 3.89
CA ILE A 56 -2.00 -19.66 4.53
C ILE A 56 -2.13 -18.42 3.64
N LEU A 57 -1.83 -18.54 2.34
CA LEU A 57 -1.71 -17.40 1.43
C LEU A 57 -3.02 -17.05 0.68
N THR A 58 -4.02 -17.92 0.72
CA THR A 58 -5.33 -17.70 0.09
C THR A 58 -6.48 -17.96 1.06
N THR A 59 -7.63 -17.36 0.79
CA THR A 59 -8.87 -17.60 1.53
C THR A 59 -10.08 -17.50 0.58
N ILE A 60 -11.28 -17.85 1.06
CA ILE A 60 -12.52 -17.59 0.33
C ILE A 60 -13.01 -16.20 0.71
N SER A 61 -13.20 -15.34 -0.29
CA SER A 61 -13.74 -14.00 -0.07
C SER A 61 -15.22 -14.07 0.27
N HIS A 62 -15.62 -13.44 1.38
CA HIS A 62 -17.04 -13.30 1.71
C HIS A 62 -17.78 -12.32 0.76
N LEU A 63 -17.05 -11.55 -0.05
CA LEU A 63 -17.62 -10.58 -1.00
C LEU A 63 -17.94 -11.18 -2.36
N THR A 64 -17.18 -12.18 -2.78
CA THR A 64 -17.31 -12.79 -4.12
C THR A 64 -17.60 -14.28 -4.09
N GLY A 65 -17.37 -14.96 -2.96
CA GLY A 65 -17.41 -16.42 -2.87
C GLY A 65 -16.23 -17.12 -3.55
N GLU A 66 -15.32 -16.36 -4.17
CA GLU A 66 -14.18 -16.90 -4.89
C GLU A 66 -12.95 -17.03 -3.98
N ARG A 67 -12.00 -17.89 -4.40
CA ARG A 67 -10.69 -17.96 -3.75
C ARG A 67 -9.83 -16.78 -4.18
N VAL A 68 -9.35 -16.02 -3.19
CA VAL A 68 -8.55 -14.79 -3.39
C VAL A 68 -7.26 -14.86 -2.60
N SER A 69 -6.30 -13.99 -2.93
CA SER A 69 -5.14 -13.77 -2.06
C SER A 69 -5.59 -13.25 -0.70
N ARG A 70 -5.02 -13.80 0.38
CA ARG A 70 -5.26 -13.32 1.74
C ARG A 70 -4.80 -11.86 1.93
N TYR A 71 -3.86 -11.38 1.13
CA TYR A 71 -3.47 -9.97 1.13
C TYR A 71 -4.56 -9.00 0.64
N LEU A 72 -5.64 -9.51 0.05
CA LEU A 72 -6.79 -8.73 -0.39
C LEU A 72 -8.09 -9.17 0.30
N SER A 73 -8.00 -9.89 1.42
CA SER A 73 -9.16 -10.31 2.20
C SER A 73 -9.43 -9.39 3.40
N ILE A 74 -10.65 -9.50 3.94
CA ILE A 74 -11.03 -8.88 5.20
C ILE A 74 -10.85 -9.88 6.34
N ILE A 75 -10.32 -9.42 7.48
CA ILE A 75 -10.20 -10.15 8.73
C ILE A 75 -11.58 -10.16 9.38
N GLY A 76 -12.27 -11.30 9.34
CA GLY A 76 -13.60 -11.46 9.95
C GLY A 76 -13.58 -12.23 11.26
N SER A 77 -12.44 -12.77 11.66
CA SER A 77 -12.32 -13.68 12.80
C SER A 77 -10.92 -13.65 13.44
N ALA A 78 -10.81 -14.17 14.66
CA ALA A 78 -9.53 -14.38 15.32
C ALA A 78 -8.61 -15.33 14.52
N ASP A 79 -9.20 -16.34 13.87
CA ASP A 79 -8.47 -17.29 13.02
C ASP A 79 -7.85 -16.59 11.79
N ASP A 80 -8.55 -15.61 11.20
CA ASP A 80 -7.98 -14.80 10.11
C ASP A 80 -6.80 -13.97 10.59
N MET A 81 -6.84 -13.46 11.82
CA MET A 81 -5.72 -12.74 12.41
C MET A 81 -4.52 -13.66 12.67
N ILE A 82 -4.75 -14.88 13.15
CA ILE A 82 -3.68 -15.90 13.28
C ILE A 82 -3.12 -16.27 11.90
N ALA A 83 -3.98 -16.41 10.89
CA ALA A 83 -3.55 -16.67 9.52
C ALA A 83 -2.70 -15.53 8.95
N ASN A 84 -3.02 -14.27 9.26
CA ASN A 84 -2.20 -13.10 8.91
C ASN A 84 -0.79 -13.19 9.51
N VAL A 85 -0.67 -13.55 10.79
CA VAL A 85 0.64 -13.77 11.46
C VAL A 85 1.43 -14.87 10.75
N ARG A 86 0.79 -16.02 10.46
CA ARG A 86 1.42 -17.15 9.75
C ARG A 86 1.84 -16.79 8.34
N MET A 87 1.00 -16.05 7.61
CA MET A 87 1.27 -15.55 6.26
C MET A 87 2.50 -14.66 6.23
N LYS A 88 2.61 -13.69 7.16
CA LYS A 88 3.76 -12.80 7.23
C LYS A 88 5.05 -13.56 7.58
N ARG A 89 4.99 -14.50 8.52
CA ARG A 89 6.15 -15.34 8.88
C ARG A 89 6.62 -16.20 7.71
N LEU A 90 5.69 -16.90 7.05
CA LEU A 90 5.99 -17.71 5.88
C LEU A 90 6.66 -16.87 4.78
N MET A 91 6.10 -15.69 4.49
CA MET A 91 6.68 -14.86 3.43
C MET A 91 8.08 -14.37 3.77
N PHE A 92 8.38 -14.06 5.03
CA PHE A 92 9.73 -13.73 5.43
C PHE A 92 10.68 -14.93 5.25
N ASN A 93 10.27 -16.13 5.67
CA ASN A 93 11.07 -17.35 5.50
C ASN A 93 11.40 -17.64 4.03
N LEU A 94 10.46 -17.36 3.11
CA LEU A 94 10.65 -17.59 1.68
C LEU A 94 11.52 -16.53 1.02
N THR A 95 11.32 -15.26 1.39
CA THR A 95 11.94 -14.11 0.69
C THR A 95 13.21 -13.58 1.34
N GLY A 96 13.45 -13.90 2.61
CA GLY A 96 14.53 -13.34 3.42
C GLY A 96 14.43 -11.82 3.65
N THR A 97 13.29 -11.20 3.33
CA THR A 97 13.12 -9.74 3.36
C THR A 97 11.69 -9.31 3.68
N CYS A 98 11.49 -8.01 3.84
CA CYS A 98 10.16 -7.43 4.03
C CYS A 98 9.34 -7.47 2.72
N THR A 99 8.11 -7.98 2.78
CA THR A 99 7.09 -7.92 1.71
C THR A 99 6.11 -6.76 1.92
N GLY A 100 6.64 -5.63 2.41
CA GLY A 100 5.90 -4.44 2.81
C GLY A 100 4.92 -3.90 1.76
N GLY A 101 5.30 -4.03 0.49
CA GLY A 101 4.52 -3.60 -0.68
C GLY A 101 3.18 -4.32 -0.87
N ARG A 102 2.86 -5.31 -0.03
CA ARG A 102 1.54 -5.94 0.03
C ARG A 102 0.93 -5.97 1.43
N CYS A 103 1.76 -6.02 2.47
CA CYS A 103 1.27 -6.15 3.84
C CYS A 103 0.68 -4.83 4.39
N ALA A 104 1.23 -3.68 3.99
CA ALA A 104 0.68 -2.38 4.38
C ALA A 104 -0.68 -2.14 3.70
N GLY A 105 -0.80 -2.41 2.39
CA GLY A 105 -2.08 -2.30 1.69
C GLY A 105 -3.15 -3.24 2.26
N PHE A 106 -2.80 -4.49 2.60
CA PHE A 106 -3.71 -5.40 3.31
C PHE A 106 -4.25 -4.80 4.62
N ASN A 107 -3.40 -4.17 5.42
CA ASN A 107 -3.85 -3.54 6.67
C ASN A 107 -4.63 -2.25 6.41
N ALA A 108 -4.33 -1.50 5.36
CA ALA A 108 -5.11 -0.33 4.96
C ALA A 108 -6.54 -0.70 4.54
N ILE A 109 -6.70 -1.77 3.75
CA ILE A 109 -8.02 -2.32 3.41
C ILE A 109 -8.80 -2.62 4.69
N ASN A 110 -8.21 -3.37 5.61
CA ASN A 110 -8.90 -3.81 6.83
C ASN A 110 -9.23 -2.66 7.78
N ALA A 111 -8.34 -1.67 7.88
CA ALA A 111 -8.56 -0.49 8.70
C ALA A 111 -9.73 0.34 8.15
N MET A 112 -9.67 0.67 6.86
CA MET A 112 -10.73 1.44 6.22
C MET A 112 -12.02 0.64 6.04
N TRP A 113 -12.00 -0.69 6.06
CA TRP A 113 -13.21 -1.51 6.01
C TRP A 113 -14.16 -1.19 7.15
N ALA A 114 -13.65 -1.20 8.38
CA ALA A 114 -14.43 -0.82 9.56
C ALA A 114 -14.78 0.67 9.53
N THR A 115 -13.79 1.54 9.32
CA THR A 115 -14.00 3.00 9.36
C THR A 115 -15.02 3.48 8.33
N THR A 116 -14.97 2.99 7.09
CA THR A 116 -15.96 3.37 6.06
C THR A 116 -17.36 2.87 6.40
N TYR A 117 -17.48 1.69 7.03
CA TYR A 117 -18.78 1.19 7.47
C TYR A 117 -19.42 2.12 8.50
N ASP A 118 -18.65 2.53 9.51
CA ASP A 118 -19.14 3.41 10.57
C ASP A 118 -19.48 4.82 10.03
N MET A 119 -18.64 5.38 9.14
CA MET A 119 -18.94 6.64 8.46
C MET A 119 -20.23 6.57 7.60
N ASP A 120 -20.44 5.48 6.86
CA ASP A 120 -21.66 5.30 6.08
C ASP A 120 -22.90 5.18 7.00
N GLN A 121 -22.79 4.51 8.15
CA GLN A 121 -23.90 4.36 9.12
C GLN A 121 -24.26 5.68 9.81
N GLU A 122 -23.26 6.45 10.23
CA GLU A 122 -23.47 7.64 11.07
C GLU A 122 -23.70 8.91 10.23
N LEU A 123 -23.05 9.02 9.07
CA LEU A 123 -23.08 10.24 8.24
C LEU A 123 -23.92 10.07 6.96
N GLY A 124 -24.36 8.85 6.64
CA GLY A 124 -25.13 8.58 5.41
C GLY A 124 -24.31 8.71 4.12
N THR A 125 -22.99 8.59 4.22
CA THR A 125 -22.07 8.54 3.08
C THR A 125 -22.16 7.17 2.37
N ASP A 126 -21.39 7.00 1.29
CA ASP A 126 -21.34 5.77 0.48
C ASP A 126 -19.92 5.23 0.28
N TYR A 127 -18.98 5.61 1.16
CA TYR A 127 -17.58 5.19 1.11
C TYR A 127 -17.42 3.68 1.22
N HIS A 128 -18.21 3.03 2.08
CA HIS A 128 -18.11 1.58 2.28
C HIS A 128 -18.56 0.81 1.04
N LYS A 129 -19.59 1.32 0.34
CA LYS A 129 -20.05 0.73 -0.93
C LYS A 129 -18.99 0.85 -2.02
N ARG A 130 -18.32 2.01 -2.12
CA ARG A 130 -17.22 2.24 -3.06
C ARG A 130 -16.03 1.33 -2.77
N LEU A 131 -15.61 1.24 -1.50
CA LEU A 131 -14.53 0.36 -1.06
C LEU A 131 -14.84 -1.11 -1.38
N GLN A 132 -16.06 -1.58 -1.11
CA GLN A 132 -16.53 -2.91 -1.48
C GLN A 132 -16.40 -3.19 -2.98
N GLN A 133 -16.85 -2.25 -3.81
CA GLN A 133 -16.85 -2.41 -5.26
C GLN A 133 -15.43 -2.43 -5.82
N TRP A 134 -14.56 -1.53 -5.35
CA TRP A 134 -13.13 -1.55 -5.70
C TRP A 134 -12.45 -2.85 -5.24
N LEU A 135 -12.69 -3.29 -4.00
CA LEU A 135 -12.05 -4.48 -3.44
C LEU A 135 -12.42 -5.75 -4.20
N LYS A 136 -13.67 -5.89 -4.67
CA LYS A 136 -14.08 -7.00 -5.55
C LYS A 136 -13.25 -7.05 -6.84
N ASN A 137 -12.99 -5.89 -7.45
CA ASN A 137 -12.14 -5.79 -8.63
C ASN A 137 -10.66 -6.09 -8.32
N ALA A 138 -10.14 -5.55 -7.21
CA ALA A 138 -8.78 -5.83 -6.75
C ALA A 138 -8.56 -7.34 -6.50
N GLN A 139 -9.53 -7.99 -5.84
CA GLN A 139 -9.52 -9.43 -5.57
C GLN A 139 -9.53 -10.26 -6.86
N ARG A 140 -10.40 -9.92 -7.82
CA ARG A 140 -10.47 -10.62 -9.11
C ARG A 140 -9.16 -10.51 -9.90
N ASN A 141 -8.52 -9.34 -9.82
CA ASN A 141 -7.28 -9.05 -10.54
C ASN A 141 -6.00 -9.44 -9.78
N ASP A 142 -6.12 -9.94 -8.55
CA ASP A 142 -5.01 -10.36 -7.67
C ASP A 142 -3.85 -9.35 -7.67
N ILE A 143 -4.17 -8.08 -7.40
CA ILE A 143 -3.18 -7.00 -7.44
C ILE A 143 -2.23 -7.01 -6.24
N THR A 144 -1.06 -6.39 -6.41
CA THR A 144 -0.21 -5.93 -5.31
C THR A 144 -0.60 -4.49 -4.96
N LEU A 145 -0.79 -4.23 -3.67
CA LEU A 145 -1.30 -2.97 -3.13
C LEU A 145 -0.36 -2.44 -2.05
N ALA A 146 0.29 -1.31 -2.33
CA ALA A 146 1.06 -0.60 -1.32
C ALA A 146 0.11 0.18 -0.37
N GLY A 147 0.53 0.41 0.87
CA GLY A 147 -0.19 1.27 1.81
C GLY A 147 0.61 2.53 2.11
N ALA A 148 0.00 3.70 1.97
CA ALA A 148 0.63 5.01 2.12
C ALA A 148 -0.05 5.85 3.20
N LEU A 149 0.58 5.94 4.37
CA LEU A 149 0.06 6.65 5.54
C LEU A 149 0.93 7.85 5.89
N THR A 150 2.23 7.63 6.01
CA THR A 150 3.17 8.60 6.60
C THR A 150 3.42 9.78 5.66
N ASP A 151 3.04 10.97 6.09
CA ASP A 151 3.41 12.24 5.46
C ASP A 151 4.83 12.71 5.84
N PRO A 152 5.41 13.69 5.13
CA PRO A 152 6.63 14.39 5.55
C PRO A 152 6.57 15.02 6.94
N LYS A 153 5.40 15.56 7.34
CA LYS A 153 5.05 16.15 8.66
C LYS A 153 5.78 17.44 9.07
N GLY A 154 6.68 17.99 8.26
CA GLY A 154 7.29 19.31 8.50
C GLY A 154 7.80 19.53 9.94
N ASP A 155 7.37 20.62 10.58
CA ASP A 155 7.62 20.86 12.00
C ASP A 155 6.75 19.94 12.85
N ARG A 156 7.38 18.99 13.55
CA ARG A 156 6.69 17.96 14.34
C ARG A 156 5.93 18.50 15.55
N SER A 157 6.15 19.77 15.93
CA SER A 157 5.42 20.41 17.02
C SER A 157 4.07 21.02 16.58
N LYS A 158 3.79 21.05 15.28
CA LYS A 158 2.62 21.71 14.69
C LYS A 158 1.64 20.71 14.08
N SER A 159 0.35 21.03 14.09
CA SER A 159 -0.66 20.29 13.30
C SER A 159 -0.45 20.54 11.80
N PRO A 160 -1.02 19.70 10.91
CA PRO A 160 -0.99 19.93 9.47
C PRO A 160 -1.43 21.35 9.06
N SER A 161 -2.57 21.81 9.59
CA SER A 161 -3.10 23.17 9.38
C SER A 161 -2.18 24.31 9.83
N GLN A 162 -1.20 24.02 10.69
CA GLN A 162 -0.26 24.99 11.24
C GLN A 162 1.12 24.96 10.55
N GLN A 163 1.34 24.04 9.60
CA GLN A 163 2.57 23.99 8.85
C GLN A 163 2.71 25.26 7.99
N ASN A 164 3.95 25.75 7.84
CA ASN A 164 4.21 26.90 6.96
C ASN A 164 3.97 26.53 5.49
N ASP A 165 4.26 25.27 5.15
CA ASP A 165 3.98 24.66 3.86
C ASP A 165 2.87 23.61 4.06
N PRO A 166 1.66 23.80 3.51
CA PRO A 166 0.56 22.88 3.67
C PRO A 166 0.84 21.51 3.00
N ASP A 167 1.76 21.44 2.04
CA ASP A 167 2.10 20.21 1.31
C ASP A 167 2.98 19.25 2.13
N MET A 168 3.40 19.66 3.35
CA MET A 168 4.05 18.78 4.34
C MET A 168 3.18 17.59 4.74
N ASN A 169 1.87 17.68 4.49
CA ASN A 169 0.90 16.61 4.60
C ASN A 169 0.04 16.58 3.34
N LEU A 170 -0.27 15.37 2.86
CA LEU A 170 -1.18 15.22 1.73
C LEU A 170 -2.57 15.74 2.11
N HIS A 171 -3.13 16.63 1.29
CA HIS A 171 -4.43 17.23 1.52
C HIS A 171 -5.23 17.41 0.22
N ILE A 172 -6.52 17.66 0.39
CA ILE A 172 -7.45 18.02 -0.68
C ILE A 172 -7.27 19.51 -0.99
N ILE A 173 -6.98 19.83 -2.25
CA ILE A 173 -6.92 21.23 -2.72
C ILE A 173 -8.19 21.66 -3.45
N GLU A 174 -8.98 20.69 -3.92
CA GLU A 174 -10.22 20.94 -4.63
C GLU A 174 -11.18 19.76 -4.48
N GLU A 175 -12.45 20.05 -4.17
CA GLU A 175 -13.54 19.09 -4.22
C GLU A 175 -14.41 19.37 -5.46
N ARG A 176 -14.75 18.31 -6.20
CA ARG A 176 -15.57 18.35 -7.40
C ARG A 176 -16.73 17.35 -7.27
N GLU A 177 -17.71 17.47 -8.16
CA GLU A 177 -18.83 16.51 -8.20
C GLU A 177 -18.35 15.09 -8.55
N ASP A 178 -17.37 15.00 -9.45
CA ASP A 178 -16.81 13.78 -10.01
C ASP A 178 -15.58 13.23 -9.26
N GLY A 179 -15.07 13.93 -8.24
CA GLY A 179 -13.90 13.51 -7.51
C GLY A 179 -13.26 14.60 -6.64
N ILE A 180 -11.99 14.41 -6.32
CA ILE A 180 -11.16 15.37 -5.58
C ILE A 180 -9.82 15.57 -6.27
N VAL A 181 -9.16 16.69 -6.02
CA VAL A 181 -7.76 16.91 -6.39
C VAL A 181 -6.94 17.00 -5.13
N VAL A 182 -5.83 16.26 -5.07
CA VAL A 182 -4.95 16.21 -3.90
C VAL A 182 -3.53 16.67 -4.23
N ARG A 183 -2.87 17.29 -3.26
CA ARG A 183 -1.48 17.73 -3.33
C ARG A 183 -0.75 17.43 -2.04
N GLY A 184 0.55 17.16 -2.15
CA GLY A 184 1.46 16.94 -1.03
C GLY A 184 2.33 15.70 -1.24
N ALA A 185 2.71 15.04 -0.15
CA ALA A 185 3.55 13.85 -0.25
C ALA A 185 3.25 12.78 0.78
N LYS A 186 3.59 11.54 0.43
CA LYS A 186 3.71 10.41 1.36
C LYS A 186 5.13 9.87 1.30
N VAL A 187 5.76 9.61 2.44
CA VAL A 187 7.18 9.24 2.53
C VAL A 187 7.38 7.90 3.20
N MET A 188 8.50 7.24 2.89
CA MET A 188 8.87 5.91 3.42
C MET A 188 7.86 4.81 3.04
N ILE A 189 7.28 4.90 1.84
CA ILE A 189 6.30 3.92 1.38
C ILE A 189 7.02 2.71 0.82
N CYS A 190 6.91 1.58 1.51
CA CYS A 190 7.64 0.37 1.17
C CYS A 190 7.05 -0.36 -0.04
N GLY A 191 7.93 -0.88 -0.92
CA GLY A 191 7.58 -1.80 -2.01
C GLY A 191 6.70 -1.20 -3.10
N VAL A 192 6.75 0.11 -3.33
CA VAL A 192 5.93 0.80 -4.34
C VAL A 192 6.25 0.33 -5.76
N ALA A 193 7.52 0.07 -6.07
CA ALA A 193 7.92 -0.50 -7.38
C ALA A 193 7.29 -1.87 -7.67
N ALA A 194 6.88 -2.60 -6.63
CA ALA A 194 6.20 -3.89 -6.75
C ALA A 194 4.66 -3.77 -6.80
N ALA A 195 4.10 -2.56 -6.63
CA ALA A 195 2.67 -2.34 -6.50
C ALA A 195 1.99 -1.98 -7.84
N ASN A 196 0.76 -2.48 -8.01
CA ASN A 196 -0.15 -2.07 -9.07
C ASN A 196 -0.97 -0.85 -8.65
N GLU A 197 -1.41 -0.81 -7.38
CA GLU A 197 -2.16 0.32 -6.82
C GLU A 197 -1.58 0.73 -5.46
N ILE A 198 -1.91 1.94 -5.02
CA ILE A 198 -1.52 2.51 -3.74
C ILE A 198 -2.79 2.88 -2.97
N PHE A 199 -2.93 2.37 -1.75
CA PHE A 199 -3.98 2.75 -0.81
C PHE A 199 -3.45 3.86 0.09
N VAL A 200 -4.02 5.05 -0.03
CA VAL A 200 -3.69 6.22 0.79
C VAL A 200 -4.65 6.30 1.97
N MET A 201 -4.11 6.53 3.18
CA MET A 201 -4.92 6.82 4.38
C MET A 201 -4.42 8.10 5.08
N PRO A 202 -5.22 8.66 6.01
CA PRO A 202 -4.76 9.65 6.97
C PRO A 202 -3.50 9.19 7.72
N GLY A 203 -2.57 10.12 7.96
CA GLY A 203 -1.29 9.82 8.62
C GLY A 203 -1.33 9.86 10.15
N THR A 204 -2.40 10.42 10.73
CA THR A 204 -2.62 10.56 12.17
C THR A 204 -4.10 10.87 12.44
N GLY A 205 -4.49 10.97 13.72
CA GLY A 205 -5.73 11.61 14.13
C GLY A 205 -5.67 13.13 13.89
N TYR A 206 -6.74 13.67 13.32
CA TYR A 206 -6.90 15.07 12.91
C TYR A 206 -8.02 15.75 13.68
N LYS A 207 -7.95 17.08 13.76
CA LYS A 207 -9.00 17.94 14.31
C LYS A 207 -9.77 18.62 13.18
N GLU A 208 -10.80 19.38 13.53
CA GLU A 208 -11.64 20.11 12.56
C GLU A 208 -10.81 21.04 11.67
N ASP A 209 -9.86 21.78 12.25
CA ASP A 209 -8.96 22.66 11.49
C ASP A 209 -8.09 21.90 10.47
N ASP A 210 -7.92 20.58 10.65
CA ASP A 210 -7.14 19.69 9.79
C ASP A 210 -8.03 18.88 8.82
N LYS A 211 -9.31 19.25 8.63
CA LYS A 211 -10.26 18.45 7.84
C LYS A 211 -9.79 18.16 6.40
N ASP A 212 -9.10 19.08 5.75
CA ASP A 212 -8.66 18.90 4.36
C ASP A 212 -7.57 17.81 4.22
N TYR A 213 -6.93 17.44 5.33
CA TYR A 213 -5.96 16.35 5.43
C TYR A 213 -6.61 14.99 5.75
N ALA A 214 -7.88 14.99 6.17
CA ALA A 214 -8.67 13.79 6.44
C ALA A 214 -9.14 13.15 5.13
N VAL A 215 -8.20 12.53 4.41
CA VAL A 215 -8.42 12.00 3.07
C VAL A 215 -7.93 10.55 2.95
N SER A 216 -8.73 9.71 2.28
CA SER A 216 -8.42 8.29 2.05
C SER A 216 -8.92 7.87 0.67
N PHE A 217 -8.09 7.18 -0.11
CA PHE A 217 -8.42 6.74 -1.47
C PHE A 217 -7.46 5.67 -1.99
N VAL A 218 -7.76 5.14 -3.18
CA VAL A 218 -6.88 4.21 -3.93
C VAL A 218 -6.60 4.71 -5.32
N ILE A 219 -5.35 4.57 -5.79
CA ILE A 219 -4.93 4.99 -7.13
C ILE A 219 -4.08 3.94 -7.83
N PRO A 220 -4.14 3.84 -9.17
CA PRO A 220 -3.08 3.21 -9.95
C PRO A 220 -1.73 3.82 -9.59
N ARG A 221 -0.70 2.97 -9.45
CA ARG A 221 0.65 3.44 -9.09
C ARG A 221 1.25 4.36 -10.17
N ASP A 222 0.73 4.32 -11.40
CA ASP A 222 1.14 5.12 -12.56
C ASP A 222 0.10 6.20 -12.94
N ILE A 223 -0.73 6.64 -11.99
CA ILE A 223 -1.66 7.75 -12.20
C ILE A 223 -0.92 9.03 -12.62
N GLU A 224 -1.58 9.85 -13.43
CA GLU A 224 -1.06 11.14 -13.87
C GLU A 224 -0.72 12.05 -12.67
N ASN A 225 0.36 12.83 -12.83
CA ASN A 225 0.91 13.73 -11.82
C ASN A 225 1.37 13.10 -10.49
N LEU A 226 1.56 11.78 -10.45
CA LEU A 226 2.25 11.11 -9.35
C LEU A 226 3.71 10.83 -9.73
N THR A 227 4.64 11.49 -9.05
CA THR A 227 6.07 11.23 -9.15
C THR A 227 6.53 10.38 -7.97
N ILE A 228 7.26 9.30 -8.24
CA ILE A 228 7.74 8.36 -7.23
C ILE A 228 9.26 8.40 -7.21
N VAL A 229 9.87 8.63 -6.05
CA VAL A 229 11.34 8.65 -5.90
C VAL A 229 11.78 7.54 -4.98
N GLU A 230 12.49 6.55 -5.52
CA GLU A 230 13.09 5.47 -4.75
C GLU A 230 14.24 5.99 -3.89
N THR A 231 14.14 5.74 -2.58
CA THR A 231 15.08 6.27 -1.59
C THR A 231 16.38 5.47 -1.55
N THR A 232 17.44 6.06 -1.00
CA THR A 232 18.73 5.39 -0.77
C THR A 232 18.65 4.42 0.39
N ARG A 233 19.34 3.28 0.26
CA ARG A 233 19.57 2.31 1.33
C ARG A 233 21.06 1.98 1.40
N PRO A 234 21.57 1.48 2.55
CA PRO A 234 22.93 0.97 2.62
C PRO A 234 23.22 0.00 1.46
N SER A 235 24.36 0.19 0.79
CA SER A 235 24.84 -0.66 -0.30
C SER A 235 23.98 -0.65 -1.58
N ASP A 236 23.12 0.34 -1.82
CA ASP A 236 22.23 0.37 -2.99
C ASP A 236 22.94 0.39 -4.36
N ARG A 237 24.21 0.80 -4.42
CA ARG A 237 25.04 0.73 -5.63
C ARG A 237 25.55 -0.67 -5.97
N ARG A 238 25.70 -1.57 -5.00
CA ARG A 238 26.15 -2.96 -5.25
C ARG A 238 25.21 -3.70 -6.19
N GLU A 239 23.94 -3.33 -6.17
CA GLU A 239 22.91 -3.92 -6.99
C GLU A 239 23.08 -3.67 -8.51
N PHE A 240 23.89 -2.67 -8.87
CA PHE A 240 24.26 -2.26 -10.23
C PHE A 240 25.59 -2.87 -10.71
N GLU A 241 26.31 -3.55 -9.82
CA GLU A 241 27.57 -4.21 -10.13
C GLU A 241 27.33 -5.67 -10.54
N GLU A 242 28.36 -6.30 -11.08
CA GLU A 242 28.41 -7.75 -11.33
C GLU A 242 29.36 -8.41 -10.32
N GLY A 243 28.99 -9.58 -9.78
CA GLY A 243 29.87 -10.36 -8.91
C GLY A 243 29.17 -11.02 -7.73
N PHE A 244 29.97 -11.69 -6.90
CA PHE A 244 29.49 -12.51 -5.78
C PHE A 244 29.05 -11.71 -4.54
N ASP A 245 29.44 -10.42 -4.44
CA ASP A 245 29.13 -9.55 -3.30
C ASP A 245 27.79 -8.80 -3.46
N ILE A 246 26.97 -9.25 -4.42
CA ILE A 246 25.58 -8.83 -4.58
C ILE A 246 24.77 -9.46 -3.42
N PRO A 247 24.07 -8.66 -2.61
CA PRO A 247 23.51 -9.14 -1.34
C PRO A 247 22.43 -10.21 -1.50
N VAL A 248 21.66 -10.19 -2.60
CA VAL A 248 20.55 -11.11 -2.86
C VAL A 248 20.26 -11.16 -4.37
N ASP A 249 20.04 -12.36 -4.91
CA ASP A 249 19.58 -12.56 -6.31
C ASP A 249 18.05 -12.49 -6.43
N SER A 250 17.36 -12.90 -5.37
CA SER A 250 15.90 -12.82 -5.26
C SER A 250 15.53 -12.34 -3.87
N GLY A 251 14.52 -11.47 -3.78
CA GLY A 251 14.20 -10.76 -2.54
C GLY A 251 14.95 -9.44 -2.40
N GLY A 252 14.31 -8.50 -1.74
CA GLY A 252 14.78 -7.13 -1.54
C GLY A 252 13.60 -6.22 -1.23
N ILE A 253 13.82 -5.13 -0.51
CA ILE A 253 12.77 -4.14 -0.27
C ILE A 253 13.29 -2.75 -0.57
N THR A 254 12.49 -1.98 -1.28
CA THR A 254 12.71 -0.57 -1.53
C THR A 254 11.67 0.27 -0.78
N GLN A 255 11.94 1.55 -0.63
CA GLN A 255 11.02 2.53 -0.06
C GLN A 255 11.06 3.76 -0.93
N ALA A 256 9.91 4.35 -1.19
CA ALA A 256 9.79 5.52 -2.03
C ALA A 256 9.16 6.71 -1.30
N TYR A 257 9.44 7.90 -1.82
CA TYR A 257 8.63 9.09 -1.65
C TYR A 257 7.62 9.16 -2.79
N LEU A 258 6.38 9.47 -2.45
CA LEU A 258 5.27 9.71 -3.38
C LEU A 258 4.97 11.20 -3.35
N LEU A 259 5.13 11.86 -4.50
CA LEU A 259 4.91 13.30 -4.67
C LEU A 259 3.67 13.47 -5.54
N PHE A 260 2.64 14.09 -4.97
CA PHE A 260 1.35 14.29 -5.61
C PHE A 260 1.27 15.74 -6.09
N GLU A 261 1.27 15.94 -7.40
CA GLU A 261 1.19 17.26 -8.04
C GLU A 261 -0.19 17.48 -8.65
N ASP A 262 -1.19 17.84 -7.84
CA ASP A 262 -2.58 18.01 -8.29
C ASP A 262 -3.16 16.75 -8.94
N VAL A 263 -3.10 15.65 -8.19
CA VAL A 263 -3.58 14.35 -8.66
C VAL A 263 -5.10 14.30 -8.52
N PHE A 264 -5.81 14.09 -9.63
CA PHE A 264 -7.25 13.89 -9.61
C PHE A 264 -7.60 12.46 -9.21
N ILE A 265 -8.49 12.33 -8.22
CA ILE A 265 -9.01 11.07 -7.72
C ILE A 265 -10.50 10.99 -8.03
N PRO A 266 -10.95 10.02 -8.83
CA PRO A 266 -12.37 9.92 -9.16
C PRO A 266 -13.18 9.46 -7.93
N ARG A 267 -14.42 9.93 -7.84
CA ARG A 267 -15.30 9.76 -6.67
C ARG A 267 -15.41 8.30 -6.19
N GLU A 268 -15.48 7.33 -7.11
CA GLU A 268 -15.60 5.90 -6.79
C GLU A 268 -14.36 5.29 -6.13
N ARG A 269 -13.24 6.02 -6.12
CA ARG A 269 -11.99 5.62 -5.46
C ARG A 269 -11.71 6.38 -4.15
N VAL A 270 -12.58 7.31 -3.77
CA VAL A 270 -12.49 8.09 -2.51
C VAL A 270 -13.26 7.39 -1.40
N PHE A 271 -12.62 7.23 -0.24
CA PHE A 271 -13.11 6.51 0.93
C PHE A 271 -13.14 7.33 2.23
N MET A 272 -12.67 8.59 2.18
CA MET A 272 -12.80 9.61 3.22
C MET A 272 -12.45 10.96 2.58
N CYS A 273 -13.23 12.00 2.85
CA CYS A 273 -13.12 13.34 2.28
C CYS A 273 -13.59 14.39 3.31
N GLY A 274 -12.79 14.61 4.35
CA GLY A 274 -13.05 15.66 5.35
C GLY A 274 -13.61 15.17 6.69
N GLU A 275 -13.95 13.89 6.83
CA GLU A 275 -14.50 13.29 8.06
C GLU A 275 -13.42 13.08 9.14
N TYR A 276 -12.80 14.19 9.59
CA TYR A 276 -11.67 14.21 10.51
C TYR A 276 -11.91 13.42 11.81
N GLN A 277 -13.16 13.35 12.28
CA GLN A 277 -13.57 12.66 13.50
C GLN A 277 -13.19 11.16 13.49
N TYR A 278 -13.11 10.54 12.30
CA TYR A 278 -12.83 9.11 12.14
C TYR A 278 -11.36 8.80 11.89
N THR A 279 -10.52 9.82 11.72
CA THR A 279 -9.10 9.63 11.34
C THR A 279 -8.29 8.93 12.43
N THR A 280 -8.57 9.24 13.71
CA THR A 280 -7.93 8.56 14.85
C THR A 280 -8.25 7.07 14.83
N GLU A 281 -9.52 6.72 14.65
CA GLU A 281 -9.95 5.33 14.60
C GLU A 281 -9.40 4.60 13.38
N ALA A 282 -9.41 5.22 12.19
CA ALA A 282 -8.79 4.67 10.98
C ALA A 282 -7.32 4.29 11.21
N VAL A 283 -6.55 5.19 11.82
CA VAL A 283 -5.14 4.96 12.13
C VAL A 283 -4.96 3.88 13.20
N MET A 284 -5.81 3.84 14.23
CA MET A 284 -5.75 2.79 15.25
C MET A 284 -6.12 1.41 14.71
N ASN A 285 -7.13 1.33 13.84
CA ASN A 285 -7.54 0.11 13.13
C ASN A 285 -6.45 -0.39 12.17
N PHE A 286 -5.59 0.50 11.67
CA PHE A 286 -4.37 0.10 10.96
C PHE A 286 -3.29 -0.40 11.93
N ILE A 287 -2.96 0.40 12.95
CA ILE A 287 -1.82 0.18 13.84
C ILE A 287 -1.96 -1.12 14.64
N ALA A 288 -3.12 -1.39 15.22
CA ALA A 288 -3.32 -2.53 16.11
C ALA A 288 -3.03 -3.89 15.43
N PRO A 289 -3.68 -4.26 14.31
CA PRO A 289 -3.35 -5.49 13.61
C PRO A 289 -1.97 -5.46 12.95
N TYR A 290 -1.53 -4.30 12.44
CA TYR A 290 -0.23 -4.20 11.79
C TYR A 290 0.91 -4.51 12.77
N ARG A 291 0.90 -3.90 13.97
CA ARG A 291 1.91 -4.12 15.02
C ARG A 291 1.88 -5.54 15.57
N ALA A 292 0.71 -6.09 15.85
CA ALA A 292 0.59 -7.46 16.34
C ALA A 292 1.19 -8.47 15.35
N ALA A 293 0.96 -8.28 14.05
CA ALA A 293 1.43 -9.20 13.02
C ALA A 293 2.89 -8.96 12.57
N ILE A 294 3.50 -7.80 12.87
CA ILE A 294 4.95 -7.57 12.68
C ILE A 294 5.77 -8.58 13.48
N GLY A 295 5.34 -8.94 14.70
CA GLY A 295 6.00 -9.95 15.51
C GLY A 295 6.14 -11.30 14.77
N GLY A 296 5.14 -11.69 13.99
CA GLY A 296 5.20 -12.89 13.14
C GLY A 296 6.20 -12.76 11.98
N CYS A 297 6.21 -11.60 11.33
CA CYS A 297 7.11 -11.31 10.20
C CYS A 297 8.59 -11.38 10.62
N VAL A 298 8.97 -10.62 11.66
CA VAL A 298 10.36 -10.51 12.11
C VAL A 298 10.83 -11.81 12.78
N ALA A 299 9.94 -12.58 13.42
CA ALA A 299 10.26 -13.91 13.92
C ALA A 299 10.54 -14.95 12.82
N GLY A 300 10.36 -14.61 11.53
CA GLY A 300 10.82 -15.41 10.39
C GLY A 300 12.26 -15.12 9.96
N GLN A 301 12.96 -14.19 10.61
CA GLN A 301 14.36 -13.88 10.30
C GLN A 301 15.36 -14.97 10.76
N GLY A 302 14.93 -15.90 11.61
CA GLY A 302 15.78 -16.93 12.23
C GLY A 302 15.19 -18.33 12.16
#